data_AF-A0A7C1V034-F1
#
_entry.id   AF-A0A7C1V034-F1
#
_cell.length_a   1.000
_cell.length_b   1.000
_cell.length_c   1.000
_cell.angle_alpha   90.00
_cell.angle_beta   90.00
_cell.angle_gamma   90.00
#
_symmetry.space_group_name_H-M   'P 1'
#
loop_
_entity.id
_entity.type
_entity.pdbx_description
1 polymer ?
#
loop_
_entity_poly.entity_id
_entity_poly.type
_entity_poly.pdbx_seq_one_letter_code
_entity_poly.pdbx_strand_id
1 'polypeptide(L)'
;MHKRLKWNAIGFEKKTQLLYKILQQEKDEIPEDHLSKRRKLQGFLDQFNHVLDKMSKIQKELIPKLEEIFKLEFKTPELVMLSLCRPSIRNIYQDMEKHFNNQKNNPFKIDEYKELASSGDAADVLALIGDAALDLSVVQTLWDSSLTTVGGLTKKRAGIVANDNLAKVCDEWNLYEFRLTRLNDPFEKNAKPKTIQHEKGTLVEAIYGVIYLEFGFEELIRTIPLIQ
;
A
#
# COMPACT_ATOMS: atom_id res chain seq x y z
N MET A 1 -8.46 1.39 -22.19
CA MET A 1 -8.51 0.96 -20.79
C MET A 1 -9.46 -0.25 -20.66
N HIS A 2 -8.94 -1.44 -20.30
CA HIS A 2 -9.73 -2.68 -20.23
C HIS A 2 -10.83 -2.58 -19.15
N LYS A 3 -12.08 -2.94 -19.49
CA LYS A 3 -13.24 -2.86 -18.57
C LYS A 3 -13.12 -3.75 -17.31
N ARG A 4 -12.16 -4.69 -17.26
CA ARG A 4 -12.05 -5.71 -16.20
C ARG A 4 -11.05 -5.39 -15.07
N LEU A 5 -10.11 -4.47 -15.30
CA LEU A 5 -9.13 -4.07 -14.31
C LEU A 5 -9.45 -2.65 -13.85
N LYS A 6 -10.44 -2.54 -12.97
CA LYS A 6 -10.80 -1.29 -12.30
C LYS A 6 -10.76 -1.54 -10.80
N TRP A 7 -10.03 -0.69 -10.09
CA TRP A 7 -10.07 -0.66 -8.65
C TRP A 7 -10.98 0.49 -8.21
N ASN A 8 -11.95 0.20 -7.36
CA ASN A 8 -12.82 1.22 -6.81
C ASN A 8 -12.22 1.72 -5.48
N ALA A 9 -12.13 3.04 -5.35
CA ALA A 9 -11.81 3.71 -4.09
C ALA A 9 -12.74 3.20 -2.98
N ILE A 10 -12.16 2.70 -1.88
CA ILE A 10 -12.94 2.20 -0.73
C ILE A 10 -13.21 3.33 0.27
N GLY A 11 -12.65 4.52 0.03
CA GLY A 11 -12.73 5.66 0.94
C GLY A 11 -11.87 5.46 2.18
N PHE A 12 -10.72 4.80 2.02
CA PHE A 12 -9.86 4.29 3.09
C PHE A 12 -9.60 5.33 4.17
N GLU A 13 -8.95 6.45 3.82
CA GLU A 13 -8.65 7.52 4.77
C GLU A 13 -9.92 8.10 5.43
N LYS A 14 -10.96 8.38 4.65
CA LYS A 14 -12.20 8.98 5.18
C LYS A 14 -12.86 8.07 6.21
N LYS A 15 -12.89 6.76 5.95
CA LYS A 15 -13.43 5.75 6.87
C LYS A 15 -12.55 5.61 8.12
N THR A 16 -11.22 5.63 7.97
CA THR A 16 -10.27 5.64 9.09
C THR A 16 -10.47 6.87 9.99
N GLN A 17 -10.63 8.07 9.40
CA GLN A 17 -10.91 9.31 10.13
C GLN A 17 -12.25 9.26 10.87
N LEU A 18 -13.27 8.64 10.28
CA LEU A 18 -14.58 8.51 10.93
C LEU A 18 -14.50 7.62 12.18
N LEU A 19 -13.82 6.46 12.08
CA LEU A 19 -13.58 5.59 13.24
C LEU A 19 -12.82 6.31 14.35
N TYR A 20 -11.78 7.06 13.98
CA TYR A 20 -11.02 7.87 14.92
C TYR A 20 -11.92 8.87 15.67
N LYS A 21 -12.74 9.64 14.95
CA LYS A 21 -13.64 10.64 15.56
C LYS A 21 -14.65 10.00 16.52
N ILE A 22 -15.22 8.86 16.17
CA ILE A 22 -16.20 8.15 17.01
C ILE A 22 -15.53 7.59 18.27
N LEU A 23 -14.34 7.03 18.16
CA LEU A 23 -13.59 6.55 19.33
C LEU A 23 -13.17 7.69 20.26
N GLN A 24 -12.82 8.85 19.68
CA GLN A 24 -12.48 10.04 20.46
C GLN A 24 -13.70 10.52 21.25
N GLN A 25 -14.86 10.61 20.60
CA GLN A 25 -16.13 10.93 21.26
C GLN A 25 -16.47 9.91 22.37
N GLU A 26 -16.37 8.60 22.09
CA GLU A 26 -16.62 7.56 23.09
C GLU A 26 -15.70 7.70 24.30
N LYS A 27 -14.43 8.04 24.08
CA LYS A 27 -13.47 8.25 25.16
C LYS A 27 -13.82 9.47 26.01
N ASP A 28 -14.24 10.56 25.39
CA ASP A 28 -14.55 11.81 26.07
C ASP A 28 -15.84 11.70 26.91
N GLU A 29 -16.77 10.82 26.53
CA GLU A 29 -17.99 10.52 27.29
C GLU A 29 -17.77 9.58 28.49
N ILE A 30 -16.65 8.86 28.57
CA ILE A 30 -16.36 7.92 29.65
C ILE A 30 -15.80 8.66 30.87
N PRO A 31 -16.37 8.50 32.08
CA PRO A 31 -15.86 9.13 33.29
C PRO A 31 -14.39 8.76 33.59
N GLU A 32 -13.65 9.66 34.23
CA GLU A 32 -12.19 9.53 34.41
C GLU A 32 -11.76 8.32 35.26
N ASP A 33 -12.63 7.85 36.15
CA ASP A 33 -12.41 6.71 37.03
C ASP A 33 -12.48 5.34 36.32
N HIS A 34 -13.05 5.29 35.11
CA HIS A 34 -13.06 4.09 34.26
C HIS A 34 -11.74 3.89 33.48
N LEU A 35 -10.63 3.85 34.23
CA LEU A 35 -9.26 3.82 33.71
C LEU A 35 -9.00 2.72 32.67
N SER A 36 -9.53 1.51 32.89
CA SER A 36 -9.32 0.37 31.98
C SER A 36 -9.94 0.62 30.59
N LYS A 37 -11.18 1.13 30.56
CA LYS A 37 -11.89 1.41 29.29
C LYS A 37 -11.23 2.58 28.56
N ARG A 38 -10.87 3.65 29.28
CA ARG A 38 -10.13 4.80 28.73
C ARG A 38 -8.78 4.37 28.15
N ARG A 39 -8.05 3.47 28.80
CA ARG A 39 -6.76 2.93 28.30
C ARG A 39 -6.94 2.13 27.02
N LYS A 40 -7.99 1.29 26.93
CA LYS A 40 -8.28 0.52 25.71
C LYS A 40 -8.56 1.46 24.53
N LEU A 41 -9.43 2.46 24.73
CA LEU A 41 -9.75 3.44 23.68
C LEU A 41 -8.53 4.27 23.28
N GLN A 42 -7.71 4.68 24.24
CA GLN A 42 -6.45 5.36 23.95
C GLN A 42 -5.56 4.50 23.04
N GLY A 43 -5.44 3.20 23.32
CA GLY A 43 -4.68 2.29 22.47
C GLY A 43 -5.18 2.24 21.02
N PHE A 44 -6.51 2.32 20.79
CA PHE A 44 -7.05 2.42 19.44
C PHE A 44 -6.78 3.78 18.79
N LEU A 45 -6.95 4.87 19.55
CA LEU A 45 -6.67 6.23 19.07
C LEU A 45 -5.19 6.39 18.67
N ASP A 46 -4.26 5.80 19.43
CA ASP A 46 -2.83 5.81 19.11
C ASP A 46 -2.54 5.07 17.80
N GLN A 47 -3.21 3.94 17.57
CA GLN A 47 -3.09 3.18 16.32
C GLN A 47 -3.62 3.99 15.13
N PHE A 48 -4.79 4.62 15.27
CA PHE A 48 -5.37 5.43 14.21
C PHE A 48 -4.59 6.71 13.94
N ASN A 49 -4.12 7.40 14.98
CA ASN A 49 -3.23 8.56 14.82
C ASN A 49 -1.99 8.18 14.02
N HIS A 50 -1.33 7.06 14.36
CA HIS A 50 -0.17 6.57 13.63
C HIS A 50 -0.46 6.34 12.13
N VAL A 51 -1.58 5.66 11.82
CA VAL A 51 -1.98 5.37 10.44
C VAL A 51 -2.35 6.66 9.69
N LEU A 52 -3.12 7.56 10.30
CA LEU A 52 -3.54 8.83 9.70
C LEU A 52 -2.34 9.77 9.45
N ASP A 53 -1.38 9.82 10.37
CA ASP A 53 -0.15 10.58 10.19
C ASP A 53 0.65 10.05 9.00
N LYS A 54 0.75 8.72 8.86
CA LYS A 54 1.42 8.10 7.69
C LYS A 54 0.66 8.37 6.39
N MET A 55 -0.67 8.27 6.38
CA MET A 55 -1.50 8.63 5.20
C MET A 55 -1.28 10.09 4.78
N SER A 56 -1.26 11.01 5.75
CA SER A 56 -1.00 12.43 5.52
C SER A 56 0.41 12.67 4.92
N LYS A 57 1.43 11.97 5.43
CA LYS A 57 2.79 12.02 4.86
C LYS A 57 2.84 11.46 3.43
N ILE A 58 2.15 10.34 3.16
CA ILE A 58 2.07 9.78 1.80
C ILE A 58 1.48 10.81 0.83
N GLN A 59 0.39 11.48 1.21
CA GLN A 59 -0.26 12.49 0.38
C GLN A 59 0.59 13.73 0.14
N LYS A 60 1.28 14.22 1.17
CA LYS A 60 2.00 15.49 1.10
C LYS A 60 3.43 15.37 0.60
N GLU A 61 4.04 14.20 0.75
CA GLU A 61 5.47 14.00 0.46
C GLU A 61 5.68 12.95 -0.63
N LEU A 62 5.15 11.73 -0.43
CA LEU A 62 5.46 10.63 -1.34
C LEU A 62 4.76 10.76 -2.70
N ILE A 63 3.45 11.03 -2.73
CA ILE A 63 2.70 11.15 -3.98
C ILE A 63 3.32 12.23 -4.87
N PRO A 64 3.55 13.48 -4.41
CA PRO A 64 4.20 14.50 -5.23
C PRO A 64 5.58 14.07 -5.75
N LYS A 65 6.38 13.38 -4.93
CA LYS A 65 7.68 12.83 -5.34
C LYS A 65 7.53 11.81 -6.46
N LEU A 66 6.58 10.87 -6.35
CA LEU A 66 6.33 9.87 -7.38
C LEU A 66 5.81 10.51 -8.67
N GLU A 67 4.91 11.48 -8.56
CA GLU A 67 4.41 12.25 -9.70
C GLU A 67 5.55 12.97 -10.44
N GLU A 68 6.51 13.53 -9.70
CA GLU A 68 7.72 14.13 -10.27
C GLU A 68 8.61 13.09 -10.95
N ILE A 69 8.82 11.93 -10.34
CA ILE A 69 9.65 10.84 -10.89
C ILE A 69 9.05 10.32 -12.21
N PHE A 70 7.76 9.98 -12.20
CA PHE A 70 7.10 9.37 -13.35
C PHE A 70 6.62 10.38 -14.38
N LYS A 71 6.54 11.67 -14.02
CA LYS A 71 5.89 12.73 -14.81
C LYS A 71 4.43 12.38 -15.09
N LEU A 72 3.72 11.92 -14.07
CA LEU A 72 2.31 11.51 -14.08
C LEU A 72 1.57 12.15 -12.91
N GLU A 73 0.26 12.39 -13.03
CA GLU A 73 -0.59 12.86 -11.92
C GLU A 73 -1.58 11.75 -11.55
N PHE A 74 -1.51 11.25 -10.32
CA PHE A 74 -2.34 10.14 -9.85
C PHE A 74 -3.78 10.62 -9.63
N LYS A 75 -4.72 10.06 -10.41
CA LYS A 75 -6.15 10.40 -10.33
C LYS A 75 -6.80 9.77 -9.11
N THR A 76 -6.25 8.64 -8.63
CA THR A 76 -6.73 7.96 -7.42
C THR A 76 -5.58 7.83 -6.41
N PRO A 77 -5.22 8.91 -5.69
CA PRO A 77 -4.18 8.87 -4.66
C PRO A 77 -4.33 7.75 -3.62
N GLU A 78 -5.57 7.31 -3.38
CA GLU A 78 -5.87 6.17 -2.52
C GLU A 78 -5.20 4.86 -2.98
N LEU A 79 -5.03 4.64 -4.29
CA LEU A 79 -4.32 3.47 -4.80
C LEU A 79 -2.85 3.45 -4.40
N VAL A 80 -2.20 4.61 -4.42
CA VAL A 80 -0.82 4.77 -3.92
C VAL A 80 -0.76 4.52 -2.42
N MET A 81 -1.78 4.92 -1.65
CA MET A 81 -1.84 4.56 -0.22
C MET A 81 -2.01 3.05 -0.02
N LEU A 82 -2.91 2.43 -0.77
CA LEU A 82 -3.18 0.99 -0.69
C LEU A 82 -1.99 0.13 -1.11
N SER A 83 -1.15 0.60 -2.05
CA SER A 83 0.10 -0.09 -2.42
C SER A 83 1.14 -0.10 -1.28
N LEU A 84 0.95 0.73 -0.25
CA LEU A 84 1.86 0.84 0.90
C LEU A 84 1.34 0.10 2.14
N CYS A 85 0.09 -0.34 2.13
CA CYS A 85 -0.51 -1.13 3.21
C CYS A 85 0.22 -2.46 3.40
N ARG A 86 0.50 -2.78 4.67
CA ARG A 86 1.07 -4.06 5.09
C ARG A 86 0.01 -4.91 5.80
N PRO A 87 0.20 -6.24 5.88
CA PRO A 87 -0.80 -7.16 6.45
C PRO A 87 -1.24 -6.82 7.88
N SER A 88 -0.40 -6.14 8.66
CA SER A 88 -0.72 -5.77 10.04
C SER A 88 -1.86 -4.78 10.18
N ILE A 89 -2.15 -3.98 9.14
CA ILE A 89 -3.30 -3.06 9.08
C ILE A 89 -4.63 -3.80 9.20
N ARG A 90 -4.72 -5.03 8.65
CA ARG A 90 -5.92 -5.88 8.75
C ARG A 90 -6.40 -6.02 10.19
N ASN A 91 -5.45 -6.20 11.11
CA ASN A 91 -5.75 -6.44 12.52
C ASN A 91 -6.41 -5.22 13.18
N ILE A 92 -6.03 -4.00 12.78
CA ILE A 92 -6.63 -2.76 13.33
C ILE A 92 -8.14 -2.76 13.06
N TYR A 93 -8.53 -3.06 11.82
CA TYR A 93 -9.95 -3.03 11.43
C TYR A 93 -10.74 -4.24 11.94
N GLN A 94 -10.11 -5.41 12.06
CA GLN A 94 -10.73 -6.56 12.74
C GLN A 94 -10.96 -6.29 14.23
N ASP A 95 -10.03 -5.60 14.90
CA ASP A 95 -10.19 -5.21 16.30
C ASP A 95 -11.28 -4.14 16.44
N MET A 96 -11.47 -3.28 15.44
CA MET A 96 -12.57 -2.31 15.41
C MET A 96 -13.93 -2.97 15.23
N GLU A 97 -14.03 -3.91 14.30
CA GLU A 97 -15.26 -4.70 14.11
C GLU A 97 -15.68 -5.34 15.44
N LYS A 98 -14.73 -5.96 16.15
CA LYS A 98 -14.97 -6.57 17.48
C LYS A 98 -15.35 -5.54 18.53
N HIS A 99 -14.70 -4.36 18.55
CA HIS A 99 -15.03 -3.30 19.50
C HIS A 99 -16.46 -2.81 19.29
N PHE A 100 -16.81 -2.43 18.07
CA PHE A 100 -18.13 -1.87 17.74
C PHE A 100 -19.24 -2.91 17.61
N ASN A 101 -18.93 -4.20 17.72
CA ASN A 101 -19.93 -5.25 17.65
C ASN A 101 -21.03 -5.02 18.71
N ASN A 102 -22.29 -5.01 18.26
CA ASN A 102 -23.48 -4.71 19.07
C ASN A 102 -23.53 -3.32 19.74
N GLN A 103 -22.63 -2.39 19.37
CA GLN A 103 -22.72 -1.01 19.86
C GLN A 103 -23.67 -0.17 19.02
N LYS A 104 -24.47 0.69 19.68
CA LYS A 104 -25.45 1.57 19.01
C LYS A 104 -24.79 2.63 18.10
N ASN A 105 -23.57 3.03 18.42
CA ASN A 105 -22.79 4.04 17.68
C ASN A 105 -21.88 3.41 16.60
N ASN A 106 -22.07 2.13 16.24
CA ASN A 106 -21.28 1.49 15.20
C ASN A 106 -21.45 2.22 13.85
N PRO A 107 -20.40 2.80 13.26
CA PRO A 107 -20.52 3.57 12.02
C PRO A 107 -20.74 2.72 10.77
N PHE A 108 -20.41 1.43 10.82
CA PHE A 108 -20.22 0.61 9.63
C PHE A 108 -20.93 -0.73 9.70
N LYS A 109 -21.27 -1.25 8.52
CA LYS A 109 -21.69 -2.64 8.37
C LYS A 109 -20.48 -3.57 8.43
N ILE A 110 -20.73 -4.85 8.74
CA ILE A 110 -19.71 -5.91 8.78
C ILE A 110 -18.88 -5.94 7.48
N ASP A 111 -19.52 -5.80 6.32
CA ASP A 111 -18.80 -5.86 5.04
C ASP A 111 -17.90 -4.65 4.78
N GLU A 112 -18.18 -3.49 5.38
CA GLU A 112 -17.29 -2.33 5.32
C GLU A 112 -16.04 -2.52 6.19
N TYR A 113 -16.17 -3.17 7.36
CA TYR A 113 -15.00 -3.58 8.15
C TYR A 113 -14.15 -4.59 7.41
N LYS A 114 -14.77 -5.57 6.72
CA LYS A 114 -14.04 -6.52 5.89
C LYS A 114 -13.29 -5.83 4.75
N GLU A 115 -13.92 -4.89 4.06
CA GLU A 115 -13.29 -4.10 3.00
C GLU A 115 -12.08 -3.31 3.53
N LEU A 116 -12.22 -2.65 4.69
CA LEU A 116 -11.10 -1.98 5.35
C LEU A 116 -10.02 -2.95 5.80
N ALA A 117 -10.38 -4.11 6.33
CA ALA A 117 -9.41 -5.13 6.74
C ALA A 117 -8.63 -5.67 5.52
N SER A 118 -9.29 -5.84 4.38
CA SER A 118 -8.68 -6.24 3.10
C SER A 118 -7.70 -5.20 2.54
N SER A 119 -7.69 -3.96 3.04
CA SER A 119 -6.62 -3.00 2.69
C SER A 119 -5.23 -3.53 3.04
N GLY A 120 -5.10 -4.39 4.07
CA GLY A 120 -3.84 -5.04 4.42
C GLY A 120 -3.31 -6.03 3.37
N ASP A 121 -4.15 -6.45 2.42
CA ASP A 121 -3.80 -7.31 1.29
C ASP A 121 -3.63 -6.53 -0.02
N ALA A 122 -4.05 -5.26 -0.06
CA ALA A 122 -4.16 -4.51 -1.30
C ALA A 122 -2.80 -4.35 -2.00
N ALA A 123 -1.72 -4.17 -1.24
CA ALA A 123 -0.39 -4.07 -1.79
C ALA A 123 0.06 -5.36 -2.50
N ASP A 124 -0.27 -6.54 -1.97
CA ASP A 124 0.11 -7.81 -2.58
C ASP A 124 -0.68 -8.05 -3.88
N VAL A 125 -1.95 -7.64 -3.91
CA VAL A 125 -2.77 -7.68 -5.13
C VAL A 125 -2.23 -6.73 -6.19
N LEU A 126 -1.86 -5.50 -5.80
CA LEU A 126 -1.27 -4.51 -6.70
C LEU A 126 0.11 -4.97 -7.19
N ALA A 127 0.93 -5.57 -6.32
CA ALA A 127 2.22 -6.12 -6.67
C ALA A 127 2.08 -7.27 -7.66
N LEU A 128 1.12 -8.17 -7.49
CA LEU A 128 0.86 -9.25 -8.45
C LEU A 128 0.52 -8.71 -9.85
N ILE A 129 -0.29 -7.65 -9.91
CA ILE A 129 -0.61 -6.97 -11.18
C ILE A 129 0.64 -6.30 -11.77
N GLY A 130 1.40 -5.62 -10.91
CA GLY A 130 2.61 -4.89 -11.27
C GLY A 130 3.72 -5.80 -11.78
N ASP A 131 4.00 -6.91 -11.11
CA ASP A 131 4.97 -7.94 -11.50
C ASP A 131 4.67 -8.44 -12.92
N ALA A 132 3.43 -8.87 -13.18
CA ALA A 132 3.02 -9.33 -14.51
C ALA A 132 3.16 -8.23 -15.59
N ALA A 133 2.83 -6.98 -15.26
CA ALA A 133 2.95 -5.86 -16.19
C ALA A 133 4.40 -5.44 -16.43
N LEU A 134 5.24 -5.47 -15.39
CA LEU A 134 6.68 -5.22 -15.45
C LEU A 134 7.36 -6.26 -16.33
N ASP A 135 7.07 -7.54 -16.13
CA ASP A 135 7.68 -8.61 -16.92
C ASP A 135 7.41 -8.44 -18.42
N LEU A 136 6.17 -8.12 -18.79
CA LEU A 136 5.80 -7.90 -20.19
C LEU A 136 6.41 -6.62 -20.76
N SER A 137 6.41 -5.53 -20.00
CA SER A 137 6.94 -4.24 -20.46
C SER A 137 8.45 -4.22 -20.59
N VAL A 138 9.18 -4.88 -19.70
CA VAL A 138 10.63 -5.05 -19.82
C VAL A 138 10.95 -5.86 -21.08
N VAL A 139 10.21 -6.95 -21.34
CA VAL A 139 10.36 -7.72 -22.59
C VAL A 139 10.10 -6.84 -23.81
N GLN A 140 9.03 -6.05 -23.82
CA GLN A 140 8.73 -5.15 -24.93
C GLN A 140 9.78 -4.05 -25.12
N THR A 141 10.34 -3.52 -24.03
CA THR A 141 11.36 -2.46 -24.06
C THR A 141 12.70 -2.97 -24.58
N LEU A 142 13.07 -4.20 -24.19
CA LEU A 142 14.33 -4.83 -24.57
C LEU A 142 14.24 -5.60 -25.89
N TRP A 143 13.05 -5.71 -26.47
CA TRP A 143 12.78 -6.56 -27.62
C TRP A 143 13.67 -6.20 -28.81
N ASP A 144 14.30 -7.23 -29.37
CA ASP A 144 14.98 -7.19 -30.66
C ASP A 144 14.52 -8.41 -31.47
N SER A 145 14.29 -8.22 -32.76
CA SER A 145 13.79 -9.23 -33.71
C SER A 145 14.74 -10.42 -33.93
N SER A 146 15.96 -10.37 -33.41
CA SER A 146 16.97 -11.42 -33.58
C SER A 146 16.69 -12.66 -32.71
N LEU A 147 16.42 -13.80 -33.35
CA LEU A 147 16.21 -15.09 -32.66
C LEU A 147 17.40 -15.57 -31.82
N THR A 148 18.61 -15.06 -32.11
CA THR A 148 19.85 -15.43 -31.38
C THR A 148 19.97 -14.77 -30.01
N THR A 149 19.08 -13.83 -29.66
CA THR A 149 19.22 -13.00 -28.45
C THR A 149 18.36 -13.46 -27.27
N VAL A 150 17.54 -14.52 -27.43
CA VAL A 150 16.60 -14.98 -26.38
C VAL A 150 17.28 -15.20 -25.03
N GLY A 151 18.43 -15.89 -25.00
CA GLY A 151 19.18 -16.11 -23.76
C GLY A 151 19.70 -14.80 -23.14
N GLY A 152 20.07 -13.81 -23.95
CA GLY A 152 20.46 -12.48 -23.50
C GLY A 152 19.28 -11.65 -22.99
N LEU A 153 18.13 -11.71 -23.67
CA LEU A 153 16.89 -11.05 -23.28
C LEU A 153 16.39 -11.57 -21.93
N THR A 154 16.36 -12.89 -21.73
CA THR A 154 15.98 -13.51 -20.46
C THR A 154 16.88 -13.05 -19.32
N LYS A 155 18.21 -13.01 -19.53
CA LYS A 155 19.18 -12.54 -18.51
C LYS A 155 18.99 -11.06 -18.18
N LYS A 156 18.83 -10.20 -19.19
CA LYS A 156 18.60 -8.76 -18.98
C LYS A 156 17.30 -8.50 -18.24
N ARG A 157 16.20 -9.14 -18.66
CA ARG A 157 14.91 -9.04 -17.98
C ARG A 157 15.05 -9.45 -16.52
N ALA A 158 15.61 -10.63 -16.26
CA ALA A 158 15.80 -11.14 -14.90
C ALA A 158 16.65 -10.22 -14.03
N GLY A 159 17.61 -9.48 -14.60
CA GLY A 159 18.39 -8.48 -13.86
C GLY A 159 17.56 -7.27 -13.42
N ILE A 160 16.70 -6.75 -14.30
CA ILE A 160 15.87 -5.57 -14.03
C ILE A 160 14.78 -5.88 -12.99
N VAL A 161 14.08 -7.02 -13.16
CA VAL A 161 12.98 -7.41 -12.25
C VAL A 161 13.45 -8.19 -11.02
N ALA A 162 14.77 -8.35 -10.83
CA ALA A 162 15.29 -9.01 -9.64
C ALA A 162 14.94 -8.22 -8.38
N ASN A 163 14.53 -8.91 -7.30
CA ASN A 163 14.31 -8.32 -5.98
C ASN A 163 15.48 -7.45 -5.51
N ASP A 164 16.71 -7.84 -5.81
CA ASP A 164 17.92 -7.05 -5.47
C ASP A 164 17.94 -5.68 -6.14
N ASN A 165 17.48 -5.61 -7.40
CA ASN A 165 17.40 -4.37 -8.15
C ASN A 165 16.21 -3.53 -7.68
N LEU A 166 15.02 -4.14 -7.61
CA LEU A 166 13.81 -3.46 -7.14
C LEU A 166 13.95 -2.94 -5.70
N ALA A 167 14.71 -3.63 -4.84
CA ALA A 167 14.99 -3.13 -3.51
C ALA A 167 15.82 -1.84 -3.49
N LYS A 168 16.75 -1.65 -4.43
CA LYS A 168 17.50 -0.39 -4.57
C LYS A 168 16.60 0.73 -5.04
N VAL A 169 15.78 0.46 -6.06
CA VAL A 169 14.77 1.42 -6.54
C VAL A 169 13.83 1.83 -5.40
N CYS A 170 13.40 0.88 -4.58
CA CYS A 170 12.58 1.13 -3.40
C CYS A 170 13.25 2.14 -2.43
N ASP A 171 14.56 2.01 -2.22
CA ASP A 171 15.34 2.89 -1.36
C ASP A 171 15.52 4.29 -1.99
N GLU A 172 15.78 4.37 -3.29
CA GLU A 172 15.87 5.64 -4.03
C GLU A 172 14.54 6.41 -3.98
N TRP A 173 13.42 5.71 -4.15
CA TRP A 173 12.09 6.28 -4.06
C TRP A 173 11.64 6.47 -2.61
N ASN A 174 12.37 5.92 -1.64
CA ASN A 174 12.10 5.96 -0.21
C ASN A 174 10.77 5.30 0.18
N LEU A 175 10.26 4.31 -0.57
CA LEU A 175 8.94 3.72 -0.34
C LEU A 175 8.82 3.02 1.02
N TYR A 176 9.91 2.38 1.46
CA TYR A 176 9.93 1.56 2.67
C TYR A 176 9.53 2.36 3.93
N GLU A 177 9.89 3.64 3.99
CA GLU A 177 9.57 4.51 5.14
C GLU A 177 8.10 4.97 5.17
N PHE A 178 7.39 4.85 4.05
CA PHE A 178 5.99 5.25 3.93
C PHE A 178 5.00 4.09 4.09
N ARG A 179 5.47 2.88 4.42
CA ARG A 179 4.58 1.75 4.68
C ARG A 179 3.54 2.08 5.75
N LEU A 180 2.33 1.61 5.50
CA LEU A 180 1.23 1.65 6.46
C LEU A 180 1.22 0.34 7.23
N THR A 181 1.69 0.39 8.47
CA THR A 181 1.73 -0.71 9.43
C THR A 181 0.94 -0.34 10.69
N ARG A 182 0.67 -1.31 11.54
CA ARG A 182 0.20 -1.03 12.90
C ARG A 182 1.32 -0.37 13.71
N LEU A 183 0.95 0.49 14.66
CA LEU A 183 1.91 1.01 15.63
C LEU A 183 2.52 -0.15 16.44
N ASN A 184 3.84 -0.15 16.56
CA ASN A 184 4.65 -1.20 17.18
C ASN A 184 4.52 -2.58 16.49
N ASP A 185 4.51 -2.60 15.15
CA ASP A 185 4.45 -3.85 14.39
C ASP A 185 5.59 -4.83 14.79
N PRO A 186 5.28 -6.03 15.30
CA PRO A 186 6.29 -7.04 15.63
C PRO A 186 7.15 -7.45 14.44
N PHE A 187 6.63 -7.32 13.22
CA PHE A 187 7.36 -7.62 12.00
C PHE A 187 8.57 -6.70 11.83
N GLU A 188 8.41 -5.38 12.06
CA GLU A 188 9.49 -4.41 11.93
C GLU A 188 10.67 -4.71 12.86
N LYS A 189 10.41 -5.27 14.04
CA LYS A 189 11.46 -5.57 15.04
C LYS A 189 12.25 -6.84 14.73
N ASN A 190 11.68 -7.78 13.99
CA ASN A 190 12.21 -9.14 13.86
C ASN A 190 12.43 -9.58 12.41
N ALA A 191 12.17 -8.71 11.43
CA ALA A 191 12.30 -9.06 10.03
C ALA A 191 13.75 -9.39 9.66
N LYS A 192 13.93 -10.52 8.98
CA LYS A 192 15.24 -10.90 8.43
C LYS A 192 15.57 -9.99 7.23
N PRO A 193 16.85 -9.69 6.95
CA PRO A 193 17.24 -8.84 5.82
C PRO A 193 16.65 -9.28 4.48
N LYS A 194 16.60 -10.60 4.21
CA LYS A 194 15.99 -11.15 3.00
C LYS A 194 14.49 -10.88 2.89
N THR A 195 13.78 -10.86 4.02
CA THR A 195 12.35 -10.55 4.07
C THR A 195 12.12 -9.07 3.78
N ILE A 196 12.94 -8.19 4.37
CA ILE A 196 12.92 -6.75 4.09
C ILE A 196 13.16 -6.48 2.60
N GLN A 197 14.15 -7.16 2.03
CA GLN A 197 14.49 -7.01 0.61
C GLN A 197 13.35 -7.45 -0.31
N HIS A 198 12.70 -8.56 -0.01
CA HIS A 198 11.52 -9.02 -0.75
C HIS A 198 10.38 -8.00 -0.67
N GLU A 199 10.08 -7.51 0.54
CA GLU A 199 9.05 -6.49 0.75
C GLU A 199 9.33 -5.19 -0.01
N LYS A 200 10.59 -4.76 -0.08
CA LYS A 200 11.00 -3.62 -0.89
C LYS A 200 10.71 -3.82 -2.38
N GLY A 201 10.97 -5.02 -2.90
CA GLY A 201 10.59 -5.39 -4.28
C GLY A 201 9.08 -5.30 -4.49
N THR A 202 8.30 -5.92 -3.59
CA THR A 202 6.83 -5.88 -3.60
C THR A 202 6.28 -4.46 -3.58
N LEU A 203 6.90 -3.53 -2.84
CA LEU A 203 6.49 -2.12 -2.84
C LEU A 203 6.64 -1.47 -4.22
N VAL A 204 7.76 -1.71 -4.90
CA VAL A 204 8.00 -1.17 -6.24
C VAL A 204 7.01 -1.78 -7.24
N GLU A 205 6.85 -3.10 -7.22
CA GLU A 205 5.86 -3.81 -8.04
C GLU A 205 4.46 -3.24 -7.82
N ALA A 206 4.06 -3.01 -6.56
CA ALA A 206 2.74 -2.44 -6.26
C ALA A 206 2.55 -1.04 -6.85
N ILE A 207 3.56 -0.18 -6.83
CA ILE A 207 3.52 1.14 -7.49
C ILE A 207 3.36 0.98 -9.01
N TYR A 208 4.10 0.06 -9.63
CA TYR A 208 3.91 -0.25 -11.05
C TYR A 208 2.52 -0.83 -11.37
N GLY A 209 1.95 -1.60 -10.44
CA GLY A 209 0.55 -2.04 -10.51
C GLY A 209 -0.41 -0.85 -10.54
N VAL A 210 -0.20 0.17 -9.69
CA VAL A 210 -0.98 1.41 -9.73
C VAL A 210 -0.82 2.13 -11.07
N ILE A 211 0.42 2.28 -11.58
CA ILE A 211 0.68 2.93 -12.86
C ILE A 211 -0.08 2.23 -13.99
N TYR A 212 0.01 0.91 -14.04
CA TYR A 212 -0.69 0.11 -15.04
C TYR A 212 -2.22 0.28 -14.97
N LEU A 213 -2.79 0.28 -13.76
CA LEU A 213 -4.23 0.43 -13.57
C LEU A 213 -4.73 1.83 -13.91
N GLU A 214 -3.98 2.88 -13.60
CA GLU A 214 -4.43 4.26 -13.84
C GLU A 214 -4.12 4.78 -15.25
N PHE A 215 -2.94 4.45 -15.78
CA PHE A 215 -2.41 5.05 -17.01
C PHE A 215 -2.28 4.05 -18.17
N GLY A 216 -2.33 2.75 -17.88
CA GLY A 216 -2.25 1.70 -18.88
C GLY A 216 -0.82 1.31 -19.25
N PHE A 217 -0.74 0.37 -20.18
CA PHE A 217 0.51 -0.32 -20.50
C PHE A 217 1.55 0.56 -21.22
N GLU A 218 1.10 1.45 -22.10
CA GLU A 218 1.99 2.35 -22.85
C GLU A 218 2.78 3.28 -21.92
N GLU A 219 2.10 3.87 -20.93
CA GLU A 219 2.74 4.70 -19.91
C GLU A 219 3.67 3.88 -19.01
N LEU A 220 3.29 2.64 -18.67
CA LEU A 220 4.16 1.76 -17.91
C LEU A 220 5.47 1.49 -18.64
N ILE A 221 5.44 1.20 -19.95
CA ILE A 221 6.67 0.99 -20.76
C ILE A 221 7.58 2.22 -20.70
N ARG A 222 7.03 3.44 -20.80
CA ARG A 222 7.79 4.69 -20.73
C ARG A 222 8.58 4.82 -19.42
N THR A 223 8.10 4.23 -18.34
CA THR A 223 8.73 4.30 -17.01
C THR A 223 9.80 3.21 -16.77
N ILE A 224 9.97 2.24 -17.67
CA ILE A 224 10.96 1.16 -17.49
C ILE A 224 12.42 1.64 -17.37
N PRO A 225 12.88 2.68 -18.08
CA PRO A 225 14.24 3.20 -17.89
C PRO A 225 14.53 3.70 -16.47
N LEU A 226 13.52 3.94 -15.63
CA LEU A 226 13.67 4.40 -14.25
C LEU A 226 14.11 3.29 -13.29
N ILE A 227 14.11 2.03 -13.73
CA ILE A 227 14.43 0.85 -12.91
C ILE A 227 15.52 -0.04 -13.52
N GLN A 228 16.20 0.45 -14.54
CA GLN A 228 17.31 -0.26 -15.21
C GLN A 228 18.64 -0.09 -14.48
#